data_AF-A0A7W1AGU2-F1
#
_entry.id   AF-A0A7W1AGU2-F1
#
_cell.length_a   1.000
_cell.length_b   1.000
_cell.length_c   1.000
_cell.angle_alpha   90.00
_cell.angle_beta   90.00
_cell.angle_gamma   90.00
#
_symmetry.space_group_name_H-M   'P 1'
#
loop_
_entity.id
_entity.type
_entity.pdbx_description
1 polymer ?
#
loop_
_entity_poly.entity_id
_entity_poly.type
_entity_poly.pdbx_seq_one_letter_code
_entity_poly.pdbx_strand_id
1 'polypeptide(L)'
;MSQAAADTLVAEAHELFRAEKYPDAAARFEKAAQLFPPHALAWKGLGHSLLCMGRAHDAARAFDRAIGLAPNSATALWGGAVAHADIGNKVVAQSYLRRTLALQPTWIEMARDIPQLLPFLQLSTRTVDILRGYFPTFSTRTYRHAQDNQRSIDVARILDQPRLNSFTYVTIGLTNKEWPQAERPRVEMIMGTLFDTELCGKILANLAFHLSETGFFPEPGVMVRDVIGALQAGDLSQRLPHVFISVPRAWSVRLPLDEDPPVVTLAQVMPVSEAEYTRWRANVAGFEGDLANRKVDVLDLKRAG
;
A
#
# COMPACT_ATOMS: atom_id res chain seq x y z
N MET A 1 -28.07 -16.99 -29.88
CA MET A 1 -28.06 -15.52 -30.06
C MET A 1 -26.75 -15.16 -30.74
N SER A 2 -26.77 -14.43 -31.87
CA SER A 2 -25.59 -14.34 -32.74
C SER A 2 -24.60 -13.27 -32.26
N GLN A 3 -23.35 -13.68 -32.08
CA GLN A 3 -22.22 -12.80 -31.79
C GLN A 3 -22.09 -11.69 -32.85
N ALA A 4 -22.29 -12.03 -34.13
CA ALA A 4 -22.23 -11.07 -35.24
C ALA A 4 -23.23 -9.89 -35.11
N ALA A 5 -24.43 -10.14 -34.59
CA ALA A 5 -25.39 -9.06 -34.33
C ALA A 5 -24.94 -8.16 -33.17
N ALA A 6 -24.31 -8.75 -32.13
CA ALA A 6 -23.71 -7.99 -31.05
C ALA A 6 -22.50 -7.16 -31.54
N ASP A 7 -21.66 -7.71 -32.42
CA ASP A 7 -20.53 -7.01 -33.02
C ASP A 7 -20.98 -5.78 -33.83
N THR A 8 -22.08 -5.90 -34.58
CA THR A 8 -22.65 -4.78 -35.35
C THR A 8 -23.14 -3.67 -34.41
N LEU A 9 -23.84 -4.02 -33.33
CA LEU A 9 -24.28 -3.05 -32.33
C LEU A 9 -23.10 -2.39 -31.61
N VAL A 10 -22.01 -3.12 -31.35
CA VAL A 10 -20.77 -2.56 -30.78
C VAL A 10 -20.14 -1.57 -31.73
N ALA A 11 -20.10 -1.86 -33.04
CA ALA A 11 -19.57 -0.94 -34.04
C ALA A 11 -20.40 0.36 -34.11
N GLU A 12 -21.73 0.25 -34.16
CA GLU A 12 -22.64 1.41 -34.09
C GLU A 12 -22.46 2.21 -32.79
N ALA A 13 -22.34 1.52 -31.66
CA ALA A 13 -22.12 2.16 -30.37
C ALA A 13 -20.81 2.95 -30.33
N HIS A 14 -19.75 2.45 -30.97
CA HIS A 14 -18.49 3.17 -31.09
C HIS A 14 -18.60 4.44 -31.95
N GLU A 15 -19.39 4.42 -33.03
CA GLU A 15 -19.68 5.64 -33.81
C GLU A 15 -20.43 6.68 -32.97
N LEU A 16 -21.46 6.24 -32.24
CA LEU A 16 -22.23 7.11 -31.34
C LEU A 16 -21.37 7.69 -30.22
N PHE A 17 -20.48 6.88 -29.64
CA PHE A 17 -19.56 7.31 -28.59
C PHE A 17 -18.58 8.36 -29.11
N ARG A 18 -18.02 8.18 -30.32
CA ARG A 18 -17.16 9.17 -30.97
C ARG A 18 -17.89 10.47 -31.31
N ALA A 19 -19.19 10.40 -31.54
CA ALA A 19 -20.06 11.56 -31.71
C ALA A 19 -20.56 12.15 -30.38
N GLU A 20 -20.01 11.72 -29.23
CA GLU A 20 -20.37 12.16 -27.88
C GLU A 20 -21.83 11.91 -27.47
N LYS A 21 -22.55 11.05 -28.22
CA LYS A 21 -23.91 10.62 -27.91
C LYS A 21 -23.90 9.49 -26.89
N TYR A 22 -23.39 9.77 -25.70
CA TYR A 22 -23.16 8.75 -24.67
C TYR A 22 -24.40 7.94 -24.25
N PRO A 23 -25.62 8.54 -24.12
CA PRO A 23 -26.82 7.76 -23.82
C PRO A 23 -27.17 6.76 -24.92
N ASP A 24 -27.08 7.16 -26.18
CA ASP A 24 -27.37 6.29 -27.32
C ASP A 24 -26.32 5.18 -27.45
N ALA A 25 -25.04 5.53 -27.27
CA ALA A 25 -23.94 4.57 -27.25
C ALA A 25 -24.13 3.52 -26.15
N ALA A 26 -24.46 3.96 -24.92
CA ALA A 26 -24.74 3.07 -23.80
C ALA A 26 -25.88 2.11 -24.11
N ALA A 27 -26.99 2.59 -24.70
CA ALA A 27 -28.12 1.74 -25.08
C ALA A 27 -27.73 0.67 -26.12
N ARG A 28 -26.88 1.01 -27.08
CA ARG A 28 -26.38 0.04 -28.09
C ARG A 28 -25.43 -0.98 -27.47
N PHE A 29 -24.49 -0.54 -26.63
CA PHE A 29 -23.59 -1.44 -25.91
C PHE A 29 -24.35 -2.38 -24.96
N GLU A 30 -25.35 -1.88 -24.24
CA GLU A 30 -26.19 -2.68 -23.36
C GLU A 30 -26.98 -3.73 -24.16
N LYS A 31 -27.58 -3.34 -25.29
CA LYS A 31 -28.27 -4.29 -26.17
C LYS A 31 -27.32 -5.36 -26.72
N ALA A 32 -26.09 -4.99 -27.09
CA ALA A 32 -25.08 -5.95 -27.51
C ALA A 32 -24.71 -6.93 -26.38
N ALA A 33 -24.53 -6.42 -25.16
CA ALA A 33 -24.25 -7.23 -23.97
C ALA A 33 -25.43 -8.15 -23.57
N GLN A 34 -26.68 -7.75 -23.81
CA GLN A 34 -27.85 -8.61 -23.61
C GLN A 34 -27.94 -9.71 -24.68
N LEU A 35 -27.66 -9.39 -25.94
CA LEU A 35 -27.66 -10.36 -27.05
C LEU A 35 -26.53 -11.37 -26.96
N PHE A 36 -25.35 -10.94 -26.49
CA PHE A 36 -24.20 -11.82 -26.25
C PHE A 36 -23.54 -11.46 -24.91
N PRO A 37 -23.99 -12.06 -23.79
CA PRO A 37 -23.44 -11.78 -22.46
C PRO A 37 -21.92 -11.92 -22.31
N PRO A 38 -21.21 -12.86 -22.96
CA PRO A 38 -19.76 -12.95 -22.87
C PRO A 38 -19.01 -12.00 -23.82
N HIS A 39 -19.61 -10.87 -24.21
CA HIS A 39 -18.97 -9.85 -25.05
C HIS A 39 -18.18 -8.81 -24.24
N ALA A 40 -16.90 -9.07 -23.97
CA ALA A 40 -16.08 -8.17 -23.15
C ALA A 40 -16.04 -6.71 -23.64
N LEU A 41 -15.96 -6.50 -24.97
CA LEU A 41 -15.94 -5.15 -25.54
C LEU A 41 -17.26 -4.37 -25.36
N ALA A 42 -18.41 -5.06 -25.35
CA ALA A 42 -19.70 -4.42 -25.16
C ALA A 42 -19.82 -3.90 -23.72
N TRP A 43 -19.47 -4.74 -22.73
CA TRP A 43 -19.41 -4.33 -21.32
C TRP A 43 -18.42 -3.19 -21.08
N LYS A 44 -17.24 -3.23 -21.72
CA LYS A 44 -16.25 -2.15 -21.63
C LYS A 44 -16.78 -0.83 -22.21
N GLY A 45 -17.38 -0.88 -23.39
CA GLY A 45 -17.97 0.28 -24.06
C GLY A 45 -19.13 0.88 -23.27
N LEU A 46 -19.96 0.02 -22.68
CA LEU A 46 -21.02 0.42 -21.75
C LEU A 46 -20.44 1.16 -20.54
N GLY A 47 -19.38 0.61 -19.93
CA GLY A 47 -18.69 1.24 -18.81
C GLY A 47 -18.17 2.65 -19.12
N HIS A 48 -17.50 2.83 -20.27
CA HIS A 48 -17.02 4.16 -20.68
C HIS A 48 -18.17 5.14 -20.92
N SER A 49 -19.23 4.69 -21.61
CA SER A 49 -20.40 5.54 -21.88
C SER A 49 -21.07 5.98 -20.57
N LEU A 50 -21.15 5.10 -19.58
CA LEU A 50 -21.70 5.40 -18.26
C LEU A 50 -20.83 6.37 -17.45
N LEU A 51 -19.50 6.27 -17.54
CA LEU A 51 -18.59 7.25 -16.93
C LEU A 51 -18.80 8.65 -17.52
N CYS A 52 -18.89 8.77 -18.84
CA CYS A 52 -19.16 10.05 -19.51
C CYS A 52 -20.51 10.66 -19.10
N MET A 53 -21.47 9.84 -18.66
CA MET A 53 -22.76 10.28 -18.12
C MET A 53 -22.75 10.52 -16.60
N GLY A 54 -21.60 10.40 -15.92
CA GLY A 54 -21.49 10.54 -14.46
C GLY A 54 -22.11 9.38 -13.66
N ARG A 55 -22.46 8.26 -14.32
CA ARG A 55 -23.10 7.09 -13.68
C ARG A 55 -22.05 6.09 -13.20
N ALA A 56 -21.18 6.54 -12.29
CA ALA A 56 -20.01 5.77 -11.85
C ALA A 56 -20.34 4.39 -11.25
N HIS A 57 -21.42 4.27 -10.46
CA HIS A 57 -21.85 2.98 -9.91
C HIS A 57 -22.22 1.94 -10.97
N ASP A 58 -22.88 2.38 -12.04
CA ASP A 58 -23.27 1.50 -13.14
C ASP A 58 -22.06 1.16 -14.02
N ALA A 59 -21.19 2.15 -14.24
CA ALA A 59 -19.94 1.97 -14.94
C ALA A 59 -19.04 0.93 -14.27
N ALA A 60 -18.88 1.00 -12.94
CA ALA A 60 -18.11 0.04 -12.16
C ALA A 60 -18.61 -1.40 -12.39
N ARG A 61 -19.92 -1.63 -12.34
CA ARG A 61 -20.50 -2.97 -12.62
C ARG A 61 -20.22 -3.44 -14.05
N ALA A 62 -20.30 -2.54 -15.03
CA ALA A 62 -20.00 -2.86 -16.42
C ALA A 62 -18.51 -3.20 -16.62
N PHE A 63 -17.60 -2.45 -16.01
CA PHE A 63 -16.17 -2.75 -16.05
C PHE A 63 -15.83 -4.06 -15.34
N ASP A 64 -16.42 -4.34 -14.17
CA ASP A 64 -16.21 -5.60 -13.45
C ASP A 64 -16.59 -6.81 -14.32
N ARG A 65 -17.70 -6.71 -15.07
CA ARG A 65 -18.11 -7.72 -16.04
C ARG A 65 -17.12 -7.84 -17.20
N ALA A 66 -16.68 -6.72 -17.77
CA ALA A 66 -15.68 -6.72 -18.84
C ALA A 66 -14.36 -7.36 -18.40
N ILE A 67 -13.89 -7.05 -17.19
CA ILE A 67 -12.66 -7.59 -16.59
C ILE A 67 -12.81 -9.08 -16.27
N GLY A 68 -13.99 -9.52 -15.83
CA GLY A 68 -14.27 -10.95 -15.62
C GLY A 68 -14.17 -11.77 -16.91
N LEU A 69 -14.52 -11.19 -18.05
CA LEU A 69 -14.43 -11.83 -19.37
C LEU A 69 -13.04 -11.68 -20.02
N ALA A 70 -12.36 -10.54 -19.79
CA ALA A 70 -11.04 -10.23 -20.31
C ALA A 70 -10.13 -9.67 -19.20
N PRO A 71 -9.52 -10.53 -18.36
CA PRO A 71 -8.76 -10.12 -17.18
C PRO A 71 -7.55 -9.23 -17.46
N ASN A 72 -6.99 -9.28 -18.68
CA ASN A 72 -5.79 -8.54 -19.05
C ASN A 72 -6.09 -7.36 -19.98
N SER A 73 -7.33 -6.85 -19.99
CA SER A 73 -7.66 -5.63 -20.73
C SER A 73 -7.24 -4.39 -19.94
N ALA A 74 -6.08 -3.81 -20.28
CA ALA A 74 -5.57 -2.60 -19.62
C ALA A 74 -6.59 -1.43 -19.66
N THR A 75 -7.26 -1.24 -20.79
CA THR A 75 -8.33 -0.21 -20.93
C THR A 75 -9.53 -0.46 -20.00
N ALA A 76 -9.97 -1.71 -19.83
CA ALA A 76 -11.08 -2.02 -18.93
C ALA A 76 -10.68 -1.88 -17.45
N LEU A 77 -9.46 -2.30 -17.09
CA LEU A 77 -8.90 -2.10 -15.76
C LEU A 77 -8.76 -0.61 -15.42
N TRP A 78 -8.32 0.20 -16.38
CA TRP A 78 -8.23 1.65 -16.21
C TRP A 78 -9.60 2.29 -15.96
N GLY A 79 -10.57 2.04 -16.85
CA GLY A 79 -11.92 2.56 -16.70
C GLY A 79 -12.58 2.08 -15.40
N GLY A 80 -12.35 0.82 -15.03
CA GLY A 80 -12.78 0.26 -13.75
C GLY A 80 -12.13 0.96 -12.56
N ALA A 81 -10.82 1.26 -12.62
CA ALA A 81 -10.11 1.96 -11.56
C ALA A 81 -10.70 3.36 -11.33
N VAL A 82 -10.98 4.10 -12.41
CA VAL A 82 -11.63 5.42 -12.34
C VAL A 82 -13.04 5.31 -11.77
N ALA A 83 -13.87 4.39 -12.28
CA ALA A 83 -15.24 4.21 -11.80
C ALA A 83 -15.30 3.82 -10.31
N HIS A 84 -14.40 2.93 -9.86
CA HIS A 84 -14.32 2.54 -8.45
C HIS A 84 -13.75 3.66 -7.57
N ALA A 85 -12.86 4.51 -8.10
CA ALA A 85 -12.38 5.70 -7.41
C ALA A 85 -13.53 6.71 -7.17
N ASP A 86 -14.33 6.99 -8.20
CA ASP A 86 -15.46 7.93 -8.14
C ASP A 86 -16.52 7.53 -7.10
N ILE A 87 -16.79 6.23 -6.95
CA ILE A 87 -17.75 5.71 -5.96
C ILE A 87 -17.12 5.47 -4.58
N GLY A 88 -15.85 5.82 -4.39
CA GLY A 88 -15.14 5.65 -3.12
C GLY A 88 -14.70 4.22 -2.79
N ASN A 89 -14.77 3.28 -3.73
CA ASN A 89 -14.29 1.90 -3.55
C ASN A 89 -12.77 1.81 -3.74
N LYS A 90 -12.05 2.36 -2.76
CA LYS A 90 -10.60 2.57 -2.79
C LYS A 90 -9.79 1.28 -3.04
N VAL A 91 -10.18 0.17 -2.42
CA VAL A 91 -9.45 -1.11 -2.51
C VAL A 91 -9.49 -1.68 -3.93
N VAL A 92 -10.67 -1.64 -4.57
CA VAL A 92 -10.83 -2.15 -5.93
C VAL A 92 -10.16 -1.20 -6.93
N ALA A 93 -10.31 0.12 -6.76
CA ALA A 93 -9.66 1.12 -7.58
C ALA A 93 -8.13 0.92 -7.62
N GLN A 94 -7.50 0.77 -6.45
CA GLN A 94 -6.06 0.53 -6.35
C GLN A 94 -5.63 -0.80 -6.99
N SER A 95 -6.41 -1.87 -6.78
CA SER A 95 -6.13 -3.17 -7.38
C SER A 95 -6.15 -3.13 -8.91
N TYR A 96 -7.13 -2.46 -9.50
CA TYR A 96 -7.26 -2.31 -10.95
C TYR A 96 -6.21 -1.37 -11.53
N LEU A 97 -5.90 -0.27 -10.84
CA LEU A 97 -4.83 0.63 -11.26
C LEU A 97 -3.47 -0.07 -11.27
N ARG A 98 -3.15 -0.84 -10.22
CA ARG A 98 -1.91 -1.64 -10.16
C ARG A 98 -1.82 -2.63 -11.32
N ARG A 99 -2.90 -3.35 -11.63
CA ARG A 99 -2.93 -4.29 -12.77
C ARG A 99 -2.79 -3.55 -14.11
N THR A 100 -3.38 -2.37 -14.23
CA THR A 100 -3.22 -1.53 -15.43
C THR A 100 -1.76 -1.17 -15.65
N LEU A 101 -1.09 -0.67 -14.61
CA LEU A 101 0.32 -0.26 -14.70
C LEU A 101 1.28 -1.43 -14.88
N ALA A 102 0.91 -2.64 -14.43
CA ALA A 102 1.66 -3.85 -14.74
C ALA A 102 1.60 -4.23 -16.23
N LEU A 103 0.47 -3.96 -16.89
CA LEU A 103 0.28 -4.24 -18.32
C LEU A 103 0.79 -3.11 -19.22
N GLN A 104 0.69 -1.86 -18.74
CA GLN A 104 1.04 -0.63 -19.44
C GLN A 104 1.76 0.34 -18.49
N PRO A 105 3.06 0.14 -18.21
CA PRO A 105 3.81 0.96 -17.25
C PRO A 105 3.85 2.45 -17.61
N THR A 106 3.85 2.78 -18.90
CA THR A 106 3.89 4.16 -19.40
C THR A 106 2.63 4.95 -19.08
N TRP A 107 1.51 4.29 -18.76
CA TRP A 107 0.25 4.97 -18.41
C TRP A 107 0.29 5.61 -17.02
N ILE A 108 1.37 5.43 -16.26
CA ILE A 108 1.60 6.14 -15.00
C ILE A 108 1.55 7.66 -15.19
N GLU A 109 2.04 8.17 -16.32
CA GLU A 109 2.04 9.60 -16.64
C GLU A 109 0.61 10.10 -16.80
N MET A 110 -0.19 9.42 -17.64
CA MET A 110 -1.62 9.71 -17.79
C MET A 110 -2.37 9.62 -16.46
N ALA A 111 -1.97 8.71 -15.57
CA ALA A 111 -2.67 8.50 -14.31
C ALA A 111 -2.50 9.69 -13.37
N ARG A 112 -1.31 10.31 -13.39
CA ARG A 112 -1.00 11.50 -12.58
C ARG A 112 -1.89 12.69 -12.94
N ASP A 113 -2.32 12.76 -14.19
CA ASP A 113 -3.20 13.81 -14.70
C ASP A 113 -4.69 13.57 -14.40
N ILE A 114 -5.04 12.41 -13.82
CA ILE A 114 -6.41 12.08 -13.41
C ILE A 114 -6.54 12.29 -11.90
N PRO A 115 -7.21 13.37 -11.44
CA PRO A 115 -7.29 13.70 -10.01
C PRO A 115 -7.86 12.56 -9.16
N GLN A 116 -8.78 11.77 -9.71
CA GLN A 116 -9.40 10.65 -9.01
C GLN A 116 -8.44 9.48 -8.83
N LEU A 117 -7.44 9.33 -9.70
CA LEU A 117 -6.44 8.26 -9.61
C LEU A 117 -5.21 8.67 -8.79
N LEU A 118 -4.92 9.96 -8.68
CA LEU A 118 -3.75 10.49 -7.99
C LEU A 118 -3.55 9.93 -6.56
N PRO A 119 -4.59 9.82 -5.70
CA PRO A 119 -4.44 9.22 -4.37
C PRO A 119 -3.99 7.74 -4.39
N PHE A 120 -4.30 7.02 -5.47
CA PHE A 120 -4.02 5.58 -5.61
C PHE A 120 -2.67 5.29 -6.25
N LEU A 121 -2.10 6.26 -6.97
CA LEU A 121 -0.75 6.17 -7.54
C LEU A 121 0.34 6.37 -6.49
N GLN A 122 0.00 7.03 -5.39
CA GLN A 122 1.01 7.77 -4.66
C GLN A 122 1.78 6.98 -3.61
N LEU A 123 1.43 5.74 -3.25
CA LEU A 123 1.87 5.31 -1.92
C LEU A 123 2.44 3.88 -1.80
N SER A 124 1.88 2.87 -2.47
CA SER A 124 2.50 1.53 -2.46
C SER A 124 3.59 1.37 -3.54
N THR A 125 3.40 1.97 -4.72
CA THR A 125 4.37 1.88 -5.84
C THR A 125 5.55 2.80 -5.62
N ARG A 126 5.33 4.07 -5.26
CA ARG A 126 6.42 5.03 -4.99
C ARG A 126 7.38 4.53 -3.92
N THR A 127 6.86 4.08 -2.78
CA THR A 127 7.66 3.48 -1.71
C THR A 127 8.38 2.22 -2.20
N VAL A 128 7.72 1.34 -2.96
CA VAL A 128 8.35 0.15 -3.54
C VAL A 128 9.47 0.53 -4.51
N ASP A 129 9.29 1.54 -5.35
CA ASP A 129 10.29 2.00 -6.31
C ASP A 129 11.50 2.63 -5.61
N ILE A 130 11.25 3.45 -4.59
CA ILE A 130 12.28 4.00 -3.71
C ILE A 130 13.04 2.86 -3.01
N LEU A 131 12.33 1.91 -2.40
CA LEU A 131 12.94 0.77 -1.73
C LEU A 131 13.75 -0.08 -2.71
N ARG A 132 13.33 -0.24 -3.97
CA ARG A 132 14.13 -0.91 -5.01
C ARG A 132 15.44 -0.20 -5.32
N GLY A 133 15.48 1.14 -5.18
CA GLY A 133 16.71 1.92 -5.32
C GLY A 133 17.74 1.62 -4.23
N TYR A 134 17.30 1.34 -3.00
CA TYR A 134 18.19 1.00 -1.87
C TYR A 134 18.38 -0.52 -1.69
N PHE A 135 17.36 -1.30 -2.02
CA PHE A 135 17.25 -2.74 -1.79
C PHE A 135 16.73 -3.40 -3.07
N PRO A 136 17.62 -3.81 -3.99
CA PRO A 136 17.22 -4.29 -5.32
C PRO A 136 16.43 -5.61 -5.27
N THR A 137 16.61 -6.40 -4.22
CA THR A 137 15.93 -7.69 -4.03
C THR A 137 15.24 -7.75 -2.67
N PHE A 138 13.93 -7.96 -2.70
CA PHE A 138 13.12 -8.23 -1.51
C PHE A 138 11.86 -9.02 -1.85
N SER A 139 11.35 -9.75 -0.87
CA SER A 139 10.02 -10.36 -0.93
C SER A 139 9.02 -9.51 -0.15
N THR A 140 7.73 -9.65 -0.42
CA THR A 140 6.67 -8.91 0.28
C THR A 140 5.65 -9.86 0.87
N ARG A 141 5.04 -9.46 1.99
CA ARG A 141 3.91 -10.17 2.61
C ARG A 141 2.89 -9.19 3.14
N THR A 142 1.62 -9.50 2.89
CA THR A 142 0.48 -8.72 3.37
C THR A 142 0.01 -9.20 4.74
N TYR A 143 -0.14 -8.25 5.66
CA TYR A 143 -0.75 -8.45 6.98
C TYR A 143 -2.08 -7.71 7.01
N ARG A 144 -3.15 -8.39 7.44
CA ARG A 144 -4.51 -7.83 7.51
C ARG A 144 -4.86 -7.43 8.94
N HIS A 145 -5.65 -6.38 9.08
CA HIS A 145 -6.13 -5.94 10.38
C HIS A 145 -7.13 -6.96 10.95
N ALA A 146 -7.08 -7.22 12.26
CA ALA A 146 -7.85 -8.29 12.90
C ALA A 146 -9.37 -8.05 12.86
N GLN A 147 -9.80 -6.80 12.91
CA GLN A 147 -11.21 -6.41 12.96
C GLN A 147 -11.72 -5.76 11.67
N ASP A 148 -10.82 -5.50 10.70
CA ASP A 148 -11.16 -4.83 9.45
C ASP A 148 -10.39 -5.44 8.27
N ASN A 149 -11.05 -6.36 7.56
CA ASN A 149 -10.43 -7.06 6.43
C ASN A 149 -10.12 -6.16 5.21
N GLN A 150 -10.62 -4.93 5.19
CA GLN A 150 -10.31 -3.94 4.15
C GLN A 150 -8.99 -3.23 4.42
N ARG A 151 -8.47 -3.28 5.66
CA ARG A 151 -7.19 -2.70 6.03
C ARG A 151 -6.08 -3.75 6.00
N SER A 152 -4.98 -3.40 5.35
CA SER A 152 -3.78 -4.22 5.30
C SER A 152 -2.51 -3.37 5.27
N ILE A 153 -1.42 -3.93 5.76
CA ILE A 153 -0.06 -3.40 5.66
C ILE A 153 0.79 -4.45 4.97
N ASP A 154 1.46 -4.06 3.89
CA ASP A 154 2.47 -4.91 3.28
C ASP A 154 3.79 -4.71 4.03
N VAL A 155 4.59 -5.77 4.14
CA VAL A 155 5.93 -5.70 4.71
C VAL A 155 6.91 -6.36 3.76
N ALA A 156 7.91 -5.60 3.32
CA ALA A 156 9.06 -6.11 2.58
C ALA A 156 10.02 -6.81 3.54
N ARG A 157 10.62 -7.90 3.06
CA ARG A 157 11.71 -8.62 3.72
C ARG A 157 12.93 -8.62 2.79
N ILE A 158 14.03 -8.11 3.30
CA ILE A 158 15.30 -7.90 2.59
C ILE A 158 16.39 -8.74 3.30
N LEU A 159 17.25 -9.37 2.50
CA LEU A 159 18.39 -10.17 2.97
C LEU A 159 19.66 -9.33 3.03
N ASP A 160 20.58 -9.72 3.91
CA ASP A 160 21.93 -9.16 4.02
C ASP A 160 21.99 -7.65 4.23
N GLN A 161 20.99 -7.13 4.94
CA GLN A 161 20.86 -5.73 5.33
C GLN A 161 20.50 -5.63 6.82
N PRO A 162 21.13 -4.72 7.59
CA PRO A 162 22.16 -3.76 7.17
C PRO A 162 23.56 -4.37 6.99
N ARG A 163 23.75 -5.66 7.33
CA ARG A 163 25.01 -6.40 7.17
C ARG A 163 24.77 -7.83 6.73
N LEU A 164 25.83 -8.51 6.27
CA LEU A 164 25.77 -9.92 5.87
C LEU A 164 25.16 -10.79 6.98
N ASN A 165 24.31 -11.75 6.60
CA ASN A 165 23.59 -12.66 7.49
C ASN A 165 22.61 -11.96 8.46
N SER A 166 22.08 -10.80 8.07
CA SER A 166 20.98 -10.15 8.79
C SER A 166 19.78 -9.90 7.87
N PHE A 167 18.62 -9.67 8.46
CA PHE A 167 17.36 -9.51 7.77
C PHE A 167 16.78 -8.14 8.10
N THR A 168 16.22 -7.49 7.10
CA THR A 168 15.53 -6.21 7.25
C THR A 168 14.08 -6.36 6.85
N TYR A 169 13.20 -5.75 7.63
CA TYR A 169 11.77 -5.68 7.38
C TYR A 169 11.36 -4.22 7.26
N VAL A 170 10.61 -3.87 6.22
CA VAL A 170 10.15 -2.49 5.99
C VAL A 170 8.67 -2.51 5.68
N THR A 171 7.87 -1.67 6.34
CA THR A 171 6.46 -1.52 5.93
C THR A 171 6.37 -0.93 4.53
N ILE A 172 5.34 -1.31 3.80
CA ILE A 172 4.95 -0.73 2.53
C ILE A 172 3.48 -0.34 2.68
N GLY A 173 3.22 0.96 2.57
CA GLY A 173 1.88 1.52 2.56
C GLY A 173 1.46 2.17 3.88
N LEU A 174 2.32 2.24 4.91
CA LEU A 174 2.05 3.12 6.06
C LEU A 174 2.09 4.59 5.62
N THR A 175 2.90 4.89 4.61
CA THR A 175 2.92 6.18 3.91
C THR A 175 1.53 6.63 3.46
N ASN A 176 0.57 5.72 3.24
CA ASN A 176 -0.80 6.02 2.82
C ASN A 176 -1.63 6.72 3.89
N LYS A 177 -1.15 6.75 5.14
CA LYS A 177 -1.89 7.34 6.25
C LYS A 177 -1.72 8.87 6.24
N GLU A 178 -2.86 9.57 6.21
CA GLU A 178 -2.90 10.98 6.55
C GLU A 178 -2.81 11.13 8.07
N TRP A 179 -1.83 11.90 8.52
CA TRP A 179 -1.64 12.21 9.93
C TRP A 179 -2.50 13.42 10.31
N PRO A 180 -3.09 13.48 11.53
CA PRO A 180 -4.00 14.57 11.92
C PRO A 180 -3.36 15.98 11.94
N GLN A 181 -2.03 16.05 11.98
CA GLN A 181 -1.28 17.31 12.01
C GLN A 181 -0.80 17.65 10.60
N ALA A 182 -1.01 18.91 10.18
CA ALA A 182 -0.51 19.41 8.91
C ALA A 182 1.03 19.30 8.82
N GLU A 183 1.56 19.08 7.61
CA GLU A 183 3.00 19.11 7.27
C GLU A 183 3.89 17.97 7.79
N ARG A 184 3.32 16.86 8.28
CA ARG A 184 4.11 15.67 8.63
C ARG A 184 4.61 14.93 7.38
N PRO A 185 5.87 14.42 7.37
CA PRO A 185 6.34 13.57 6.29
C PRO A 185 5.58 12.24 6.30
N ARG A 186 5.55 11.57 5.15
CA ARG A 186 5.09 10.18 5.08
C ARG A 186 6.17 9.29 5.69
N VAL A 187 5.78 8.20 6.33
CA VAL A 187 6.72 7.34 7.05
C VAL A 187 6.48 5.88 6.72
N GLU A 188 7.57 5.16 6.46
CA GLU A 188 7.61 3.71 6.61
C GLU A 188 8.45 3.34 7.82
N MET A 189 8.17 2.17 8.39
CA MET A 189 8.90 1.65 9.53
C MET A 189 9.87 0.56 9.10
N ILE A 190 11.07 0.58 9.66
CA ILE A 190 12.15 -0.37 9.35
C ILE A 190 12.62 -1.08 10.62
N MET A 191 12.79 -2.38 10.55
CA MET A 191 13.33 -3.21 11.63
C MET A 191 14.39 -4.15 11.07
N GLY A 192 15.49 -4.31 11.79
CA GLY A 192 16.53 -5.28 11.46
C GLY A 192 16.59 -6.39 12.51
N THR A 193 17.02 -7.58 12.10
CA THR A 193 17.19 -8.73 12.98
C THR A 193 18.31 -9.65 12.48
N LEU A 194 18.98 -10.34 13.40
CA LEU A 194 19.95 -11.40 13.07
C LEU A 194 19.28 -12.75 12.71
N PHE A 195 17.96 -12.85 12.88
CA PHE A 195 17.22 -14.11 12.69
C PHE A 195 16.12 -13.93 11.66
N ASP A 196 16.00 -14.87 10.72
CA ASP A 196 14.89 -14.92 9.81
C ASP A 196 13.61 -15.31 10.57
N THR A 197 12.67 -14.38 10.69
CA THR A 197 11.45 -14.62 11.44
C THR A 197 10.29 -13.81 10.90
N GLU A 198 9.13 -14.44 10.77
CA GLU A 198 7.88 -13.74 10.43
C GLU A 198 7.45 -12.73 11.51
N LEU A 199 8.00 -12.85 12.71
CA LEU A 199 7.61 -12.04 13.85
C LEU A 199 7.91 -10.55 13.63
N CYS A 200 9.02 -10.20 12.97
CA CYS A 200 9.33 -8.80 12.68
C CYS A 200 8.24 -8.15 11.82
N GLY A 201 7.75 -8.86 10.80
CA GLY A 201 6.64 -8.37 9.98
C GLY A 201 5.35 -8.21 10.77
N LYS A 202 5.04 -9.14 11.70
CA LYS A 202 3.89 -9.01 12.61
C LYS A 202 4.02 -7.81 13.54
N ILE A 203 5.20 -7.56 14.10
CA ILE A 203 5.46 -6.41 14.98
C ILE A 203 5.25 -5.10 14.22
N LEU A 204 5.86 -4.97 13.04
CA LEU A 204 5.72 -3.79 12.20
C LEU A 204 4.26 -3.56 11.78
N ALA A 205 3.55 -4.60 11.35
CA ALA A 205 2.15 -4.49 10.96
C ALA A 205 1.26 -4.09 12.16
N ASN A 206 1.44 -4.72 13.32
CA ASN A 206 0.69 -4.40 14.54
C ASN A 206 0.89 -2.95 14.96
N LEU A 207 2.14 -2.49 14.97
CA LEU A 207 2.48 -1.11 15.24
C LEU A 207 1.85 -0.15 14.22
N ALA A 208 1.94 -0.48 12.92
CA ALA A 208 1.38 0.35 11.85
C ALA A 208 -0.14 0.53 12.01
N PHE A 209 -0.87 -0.53 12.35
CA PHE A 209 -2.31 -0.45 12.64
C PHE A 209 -2.59 0.41 13.86
N HIS A 210 -1.87 0.21 14.96
CA HIS A 210 -2.03 0.99 16.19
C HIS A 210 -1.78 2.49 15.96
N LEU A 211 -0.68 2.85 15.30
CA LEU A 211 -0.36 4.25 14.95
C LEU A 211 -1.43 4.85 14.04
N SER A 212 -1.91 4.07 13.07
CA SER A 212 -2.97 4.49 12.14
C SER A 212 -4.31 4.76 12.83
N GLU A 213 -4.62 4.05 13.91
CA GLU A 213 -5.87 4.19 14.66
C GLU A 213 -5.83 5.34 15.66
N THR A 214 -4.70 5.46 16.36
CA THR A 214 -4.49 6.51 17.36
C THR A 214 -4.16 7.87 16.74
N GLY A 215 -3.70 7.89 15.48
CA GLY A 215 -3.18 9.09 14.83
C GLY A 215 -1.83 9.53 15.39
N PHE A 216 -1.17 8.67 16.16
CA PHE A 216 0.13 8.95 16.78
C PHE A 216 1.26 8.83 15.75
N PHE A 217 2.01 9.91 15.53
CA PHE A 217 3.12 9.93 14.57
C PHE A 217 4.40 9.34 15.21
N PRO A 218 5.09 8.38 14.56
CA PRO A 218 6.28 7.72 15.12
C PRO A 218 7.53 8.61 15.01
N GLU A 219 7.66 9.59 15.91
CA GLU A 219 8.86 10.44 16.00
C GLU A 219 10.07 9.68 16.56
N PRO A 220 11.30 9.92 16.05
CA PRO A 220 12.51 9.43 16.69
C PRO A 220 12.60 9.90 18.16
N GLY A 221 12.99 9.00 19.05
CA GLY A 221 13.06 9.24 20.50
C GLY A 221 11.81 8.80 21.27
N VAL A 222 10.74 8.40 20.58
CA VAL A 222 9.49 7.97 21.20
C VAL A 222 9.53 6.49 21.59
N MET A 223 8.88 6.19 22.73
CA MET A 223 8.53 4.83 23.14
C MET A 223 7.06 4.51 22.86
N VAL A 224 6.79 3.33 22.30
CA VAL A 224 5.46 2.74 22.19
C VAL A 224 5.39 1.47 23.03
N ARG A 225 4.53 1.47 24.04
CA ARG A 225 4.42 0.35 24.98
C ARG A 225 3.58 -0.79 24.41
N ASP A 226 3.89 -1.97 24.92
CA ASP A 226 3.16 -3.23 24.75
C ASP A 226 2.86 -3.67 23.30
N VAL A 227 3.60 -3.14 22.32
CA VAL A 227 3.44 -3.49 20.90
C VAL A 227 3.70 -4.97 20.64
N ILE A 228 4.71 -5.52 21.32
CA ILE A 228 5.14 -6.91 21.15
C ILE A 228 4.45 -7.77 22.21
N GLY A 229 4.22 -7.25 23.42
CA GLY A 229 3.48 -7.95 24.46
C GLY A 229 2.07 -8.33 24.03
N ALA A 230 1.34 -7.39 23.40
CA ALA A 230 0.00 -7.63 22.86
C ALA A 230 -0.06 -8.72 21.76
N LEU A 231 1.06 -9.04 21.10
CA LEU A 231 1.12 -10.10 20.08
C LEU A 231 1.20 -11.51 20.67
N GLN A 232 1.45 -11.65 21.98
CA GLN A 232 1.65 -12.94 22.64
C GLN A 232 2.70 -13.82 21.92
N ALA A 233 3.78 -13.19 21.46
CA ALA A 233 4.87 -13.79 20.68
C ALA A 233 5.86 -14.60 21.55
N GLY A 234 5.33 -15.42 22.45
CA GLY A 234 6.09 -16.27 23.36
C GLY A 234 7.06 -15.48 24.24
N ASP A 235 8.28 -16.00 24.37
CA ASP A 235 9.34 -15.44 25.21
C ASP A 235 9.77 -14.02 24.78
N LEU A 236 9.68 -13.67 23.49
CA LEU A 236 10.01 -12.31 23.05
C LEU A 236 9.10 -11.26 23.69
N SER A 237 7.80 -11.55 23.79
CA SER A 237 6.82 -10.66 24.43
C SER A 237 7.12 -10.41 25.90
N GLN A 238 7.82 -11.33 26.58
CA GLN A 238 8.20 -11.17 27.99
C GLN A 238 9.50 -10.38 28.11
N ARG A 239 10.49 -10.64 27.25
CA ARG A 239 11.81 -9.98 27.31
C ARG A 239 11.79 -8.57 26.75
N LEU A 240 11.13 -8.37 25.61
CA LEU A 240 11.12 -7.13 24.83
C LEU A 240 9.66 -6.74 24.47
N PRO A 241 8.80 -6.43 25.45
CA PRO A 241 7.38 -6.16 25.20
C PRO A 241 7.12 -4.86 24.42
N HIS A 242 8.09 -3.95 24.36
CA HIS A 242 7.92 -2.58 23.93
C HIS A 242 8.74 -2.27 22.68
N VAL A 243 8.46 -1.11 22.07
CA VAL A 243 9.20 -0.61 20.92
C VAL A 243 9.69 0.81 21.19
N PHE A 244 10.94 1.07 20.85
CA PHE A 244 11.52 2.40 20.73
C PHE A 244 11.66 2.79 19.25
N ILE A 245 11.33 4.04 18.93
CA ILE A 245 11.45 4.61 17.59
C ILE A 245 12.74 5.42 17.48
N SER A 246 13.53 5.16 16.45
CA SER A 246 14.84 5.78 16.21
C SER A 246 15.05 6.09 14.73
N VAL A 247 16.22 6.63 14.38
CA VAL A 247 16.66 6.84 13.00
C VAL A 247 17.44 5.60 12.53
N PRO A 248 17.19 5.07 11.31
CA PRO A 248 17.81 3.83 10.81
C PRO A 248 19.27 4.01 10.36
N ARG A 249 20.15 4.36 11.31
CA ARG A 249 21.57 4.67 11.04
C ARG A 249 22.35 3.50 10.46
N ALA A 250 21.93 2.26 10.75
CA ALA A 250 22.64 1.07 10.28
C ALA A 250 22.51 0.83 8.76
N TRP A 251 21.47 1.36 8.10
CA TRP A 251 21.15 1.03 6.70
C TRP A 251 21.86 1.89 5.67
N SER A 252 22.69 2.85 6.08
CA SER A 252 23.39 3.78 5.17
C SER A 252 22.47 4.47 4.14
N VAL A 253 21.18 4.61 4.49
CA VAL A 253 20.16 5.27 3.67
C VAL A 253 20.22 6.78 3.88
N ARG A 254 20.01 7.55 2.80
CA ARG A 254 19.81 9.00 2.91
C ARG A 254 18.33 9.27 3.21
N LEU A 255 18.08 10.11 4.21
CA LEU A 255 16.74 10.53 4.60
C LEU A 255 16.55 12.03 4.34
N PRO A 256 15.41 12.48 3.81
CA PRO A 256 14.28 11.66 3.36
C PRO A 256 14.65 10.76 2.16
N LEU A 257 13.91 9.67 1.97
CA LEU A 257 14.15 8.72 0.89
C LEU A 257 13.83 9.31 -0.49
N ASP A 258 13.04 10.38 -0.55
CA ASP A 258 12.72 11.15 -1.74
C ASP A 258 12.59 12.66 -1.44
N GLU A 259 12.50 13.46 -2.50
CA GLU A 259 12.50 14.93 -2.41
C GLU A 259 11.11 15.56 -2.68
N ASP A 260 10.15 14.81 -3.25
CA ASP A 260 8.83 15.39 -3.55
C ASP A 260 7.95 15.46 -2.29
N PRO A 261 7.41 16.62 -1.91
CA PRO A 261 6.58 16.77 -0.72
C PRO A 261 5.20 16.11 -0.87
N PRO A 262 4.62 15.54 0.22
CA PRO A 262 5.29 15.29 1.50
C PRO A 262 6.30 14.13 1.34
N VAL A 263 7.53 14.38 1.80
CA VAL A 263 8.65 13.45 1.65
C VAL A 263 8.42 12.14 2.40
N VAL A 264 9.00 11.04 1.93
CA VAL A 264 8.99 9.73 2.59
C VAL A 264 10.22 9.60 3.48
N THR A 265 10.04 9.25 4.75
CA THR A 265 11.11 8.95 5.70
C THR A 265 11.01 7.54 6.27
N LEU A 266 12.05 7.10 6.97
CA LEU A 266 12.08 5.83 7.69
C LEU A 266 12.19 6.04 9.20
N ALA A 267 11.35 5.32 9.93
CA ALA A 267 11.40 5.20 11.39
C ALA A 267 11.93 3.82 11.77
N GLN A 268 13.08 3.76 12.44
CA GLN A 268 13.61 2.49 12.95
C GLN A 268 12.80 2.05 14.16
N VAL A 269 12.32 0.80 14.13
CA VAL A 269 11.58 0.15 15.21
C VAL A 269 12.52 -0.79 15.95
N MET A 270 12.80 -0.50 17.22
CA MET A 270 13.68 -1.29 18.08
C MET A 270 12.89 -1.96 19.20
N PRO A 271 12.84 -3.29 19.29
CA PRO A 271 12.30 -3.99 20.45
C PRO A 271 13.12 -3.70 21.71
N VAL A 272 12.44 -3.32 22.80
CA VAL A 272 13.06 -2.93 24.07
C VAL A 272 12.34 -3.54 25.27
N SER A 273 13.11 -3.72 26.36
CA SER A 273 12.64 -4.31 27.60
C SER A 273 11.92 -3.32 28.53
N GLU A 274 11.25 -3.81 29.57
CA GLU A 274 10.69 -2.96 30.63
C GLU A 274 11.79 -2.17 31.38
N ALA A 275 12.97 -2.78 31.55
CA ALA A 275 14.11 -2.12 32.19
C ALA A 275 14.66 -0.98 31.32
N GLU A 276 14.72 -1.18 30.01
CA GLU A 276 15.09 -0.15 29.03
C GLU A 276 14.05 0.96 28.96
N TYR A 277 12.76 0.63 29.01
CA TYR A 277 11.70 1.61 29.13
C TYR A 277 11.84 2.48 30.39
N THR A 278 12.14 1.87 31.53
CA THR A 278 12.36 2.59 32.78
C THR A 278 13.54 3.55 32.67
N ARG A 279 14.65 3.11 32.03
CA ARG A 279 15.82 3.96 31.75
C ARG A 279 15.50 5.11 30.80
N TRP A 280 14.80 4.84 29.70
CA TRP A 280 14.34 5.86 28.76
C TRP A 280 13.48 6.90 29.46
N ARG A 281 12.55 6.48 30.32
CA ARG A 281 11.69 7.40 31.09
C ARG A 281 12.48 8.28 32.05
N ALA A 282 13.59 7.78 32.60
CA ALA A 282 14.48 8.54 33.47
C ALA A 282 15.36 9.54 32.69
N ASN A 283 15.73 9.23 31.43
CA ASN A 283 16.52 10.11 30.57
C ASN A 283 16.22 9.87 29.08
N VAL A 284 15.20 10.56 28.57
CA VAL A 284 14.73 10.40 27.18
C VAL A 284 15.83 10.76 26.17
N ALA A 285 16.50 11.90 26.36
CA ALA A 285 17.51 12.40 25.43
C ALA A 285 18.79 11.55 25.42
N GLY A 286 19.16 10.94 26.55
CA GLY A 286 20.36 10.13 26.67
C GLY A 286 20.17 8.64 26.37
N PHE A 287 18.95 8.19 26.07
CA PHE A 287 18.64 6.76 25.95
C PHE A 287 19.43 6.05 24.83
N GLU A 288 19.53 6.65 23.64
CA GLU A 288 20.33 6.07 22.56
C GLU A 288 21.83 5.98 22.94
N GLY A 289 22.32 6.96 23.70
CA GLY A 289 23.67 6.95 24.26
C GLY A 289 23.86 5.83 25.29
N ASP A 290 22.87 5.56 26.15
CA ASP A 290 22.89 4.41 27.07
C ASP A 290 22.98 3.08 26.32
N LEU A 291 22.15 2.89 25.29
CA LEU A 291 22.19 1.68 24.45
C LEU A 291 23.57 1.48 23.81
N ALA A 292 24.15 2.56 23.27
CA ALA A 292 25.48 2.54 22.66
C ALA A 292 26.58 2.20 23.68
N ASN A 293 26.56 2.84 24.86
CA ASN A 293 27.54 2.62 25.93
C ASN A 293 27.49 1.17 26.45
N ARG A 294 26.29 0.60 26.54
CA ARG A 294 26.06 -0.80 26.92
C ARG A 294 26.30 -1.80 25.79
N LYS A 295 26.65 -1.31 24.59
CA LYS A 295 26.88 -2.13 23.38
C LYS A 295 25.72 -3.06 23.07
N VAL A 296 24.49 -2.55 23.23
CA VAL A 296 23.27 -3.31 22.92
C VAL A 296 23.20 -3.54 21.41
N ASP A 297 23.22 -4.80 20.99
CA ASP A 297 22.93 -5.15 19.59
C ASP A 297 21.41 -5.11 19.37
N VAL A 298 20.94 -4.02 18.80
CA VAL A 298 19.51 -3.81 18.51
C VAL A 298 18.95 -4.77 17.46
N LEU A 299 19.80 -5.50 16.73
CA LEU A 299 19.40 -6.54 15.78
C LEU A 299 19.27 -7.91 16.45
N ASP A 300 19.81 -8.09 17.66
CA ASP A 300 19.70 -9.36 18.40
C ASP A 300 18.40 -9.42 19.21
N LEU A 301 17.37 -10.03 18.61
CA LEU A 301 16.08 -10.24 19.28
C LEU A 301 16.13 -11.29 20.40
N LYS A 302 17.24 -12.03 20.57
CA LYS A 302 17.42 -13.00 21.65
C LYS A 302 18.12 -12.40 22.88
N ARG A 303 18.55 -11.15 22.82
CA ARG A 303 19.21 -10.48 23.94
C ARG A 303 18.34 -10.48 25.21
N ALA A 304 19.02 -10.52 26.36
CA ALA A 304 18.39 -10.21 27.64
C ALA A 304 18.09 -8.71 27.72
N GLY A 305 16.91 -8.37 28.26
CA GLY A 305 16.43 -6.99 28.39
C GLY A 305 17.24 -6.10 29.33
#